data_AF-A0A1S2J1P8-F1
#
_entry.id   AF-A0A1S2J1P8-F1
#
_cell.length_a   1.000
_cell.length_b   1.000
_cell.length_c   1.000
_cell.angle_alpha   90.00
_cell.angle_beta   90.00
_cell.angle_gamma   90.00
#
_symmetry.space_group_name_H-M   'P 1'
#
loop_
_entity.id
_entity.type
_entity.pdbx_description
1 polymer ?
#
loop_
_entity_poly.entity_id
_entity_poly.type
_entity_poly.pdbx_seq_one_letter_code
_entity_poly.pdbx_strand_id
1 'polypeptide(L)'
;MTVGAVVAAVLLMTGCAQEMDDAAPPEPTASRTPTHTSTPTPTPTATTPPIARALPDTVDAGTVSSGVSATASATGPSNVAFHTEGAFAVVIELDCSACTGTATVTAPGRMSPFGRATAPLKGSFLTAVMRDDAPDQTVIVDAQGPWSATMRSWNDIPSVSGAQSGTGPAVLFLSDDVPHVSVDFTPADADDSFSGRVFTTSDQPKIFGNTEAFAEQFDVDLPGVMAIQTNGTWTVTPVP
;
A
#
# COMPACT_ATOMS: atom_id res chain seq x y z
N MET A 1 6.16 49.35 -1.52
CA MET A 1 6.99 50.18 -0.62
C MET A 1 6.11 50.75 0.48
N THR A 2 6.10 50.16 1.67
CA THR A 2 6.27 50.87 2.97
C THR A 2 6.38 49.83 4.08
N VAL A 3 7.27 50.12 5.02
CA VAL A 3 7.82 49.27 6.08
C VAL A 3 7.08 49.55 7.39
N GLY A 4 6.89 48.55 8.25
CA GLY A 4 6.39 48.76 9.62
C GLY A 4 7.04 47.77 10.59
N ALA A 5 7.84 48.29 11.51
CA ALA A 5 8.79 47.57 12.35
C ALA A 5 8.28 47.21 13.76
N VAL A 6 9.02 46.27 14.33
CA VAL A 6 9.08 45.66 15.69
C VAL A 6 8.91 46.62 16.87
N VAL A 7 8.26 46.15 17.96
CA VAL A 7 8.64 46.48 19.35
C VAL A 7 8.46 45.26 20.26
N ALA A 8 9.55 44.86 20.92
CA ALA A 8 9.58 43.93 22.06
C ALA A 8 9.60 44.75 23.37
N ALA A 9 8.99 44.23 24.44
CA ALA A 9 9.15 44.79 25.78
C ALA A 9 9.15 43.68 26.85
N VAL A 10 10.29 43.55 27.52
CA VAL A 10 10.54 42.82 28.77
C VAL A 10 10.28 43.79 29.93
N LEU A 11 9.65 43.33 31.02
CA LEU A 11 9.67 44.03 32.31
C LEU A 11 9.75 43.03 33.48
N LEU A 12 10.90 43.08 34.16
CA LEU A 12 11.20 42.62 35.52
C LEU A 12 10.59 43.58 36.55
N MET A 13 10.39 43.14 37.81
CA MET A 13 10.45 43.87 39.10
C MET A 13 10.08 42.87 40.23
N THR A 14 11.02 42.37 41.06
CA THR A 14 11.59 42.90 42.33
C THR A 14 10.74 42.70 43.60
N GLY A 15 11.38 42.19 44.67
CA GLY A 15 10.87 42.18 46.03
C GLY A 15 11.79 41.43 47.01
N CYS A 16 12.66 42.15 47.72
CA CYS A 16 13.48 41.67 48.84
C CYS A 16 12.86 42.10 50.19
N ALA A 17 12.97 41.27 51.23
CA ALA A 17 13.21 41.71 52.63
C ALA A 17 13.60 40.53 53.54
N GLN A 18 14.71 40.70 54.29
CA GLN A 18 15.20 39.94 55.45
C GLN A 18 14.26 40.16 56.68
N GLU A 19 14.32 39.50 57.84
CA GLU A 19 15.45 39.02 58.67
C GLU A 19 14.95 38.24 59.91
N MET A 20 15.88 37.56 60.62
CA MET A 20 15.88 37.11 62.04
C MET A 20 15.87 35.60 62.36
N ASP A 21 17.09 35.14 62.65
CA ASP A 21 17.60 34.45 63.85
C ASP A 21 17.20 33.00 64.26
N ASP A 22 18.29 32.24 64.43
CA ASP A 22 18.63 31.32 65.52
C ASP A 22 17.93 29.95 65.62
N ALA A 23 18.63 28.92 65.13
CA ALA A 23 18.90 27.65 65.85
C ALA A 23 19.64 26.65 64.92
N ALA A 24 20.77 26.13 65.37
CA ALA A 24 21.38 24.89 64.88
C ALA A 24 21.00 23.71 65.82
N PRO A 25 21.17 22.41 65.49
CA PRO A 25 21.28 21.69 64.21
C PRO A 25 20.33 20.44 64.15
N PRO A 26 20.27 19.65 63.06
CA PRO A 26 21.06 18.41 63.04
C PRO A 26 21.69 18.10 61.67
N GLU A 27 22.75 17.28 61.67
CA GLU A 27 23.45 16.81 60.48
C GLU A 27 22.51 16.15 59.45
N PRO A 28 22.55 16.54 58.17
CA PRO A 28 21.86 15.79 57.12
C PRO A 28 22.63 14.49 56.86
N THR A 29 21.96 13.37 57.15
CA THR A 29 22.37 12.06 56.65
C THR A 29 22.47 12.13 55.13
N ALA A 30 23.62 11.79 54.56
CA ALA A 30 23.84 11.75 53.12
C ALA A 30 22.87 10.74 52.47
N SER A 31 21.75 11.24 51.95
CA SER A 31 20.82 10.46 51.15
C SER A 31 21.44 10.21 49.78
N ARG A 32 21.88 8.98 49.54
CA ARG A 32 22.40 8.57 48.24
C ARG A 32 21.25 8.56 47.24
N THR A 33 21.18 9.55 46.37
CA THR A 33 20.32 9.53 45.19
C THR A 33 20.71 8.31 44.34
N PRO A 34 19.80 7.37 44.04
CA PRO A 34 20.10 6.30 43.12
C PRO A 34 20.33 6.89 41.73
N THR A 35 21.55 6.76 41.23
CA THR A 35 21.87 7.04 39.83
C THR A 35 21.11 6.03 38.99
N HIS A 36 20.02 6.46 38.35
CA HIS A 36 19.36 5.68 37.31
C HIS A 36 20.33 5.56 36.14
N THR A 37 21.01 4.43 36.04
CA THR A 37 21.71 4.02 34.83
C THR A 37 20.63 3.85 33.76
N SER A 38 20.53 4.79 32.83
CA SER A 38 19.72 4.64 31.63
C SER A 38 20.26 3.43 30.86
N THR A 39 19.52 2.33 30.88
CA THR A 39 19.79 1.20 30.00
C THR A 39 19.73 1.73 28.56
N PRO A 40 20.78 1.57 27.75
CA PRO A 40 20.74 2.00 26.37
C PRO A 40 19.62 1.23 25.67
N THR A 41 18.59 1.94 25.20
CA THR A 41 17.57 1.37 24.33
C THR A 41 18.30 0.82 23.10
N PRO A 42 18.15 -0.48 22.77
CA PRO A 42 18.81 -1.03 21.61
C PRO A 42 18.30 -0.29 20.37
N THR A 43 19.20 0.35 19.63
CA THR A 43 18.89 0.92 18.32
C THR A 43 18.40 -0.22 17.43
N PRO A 44 17.18 -0.14 16.84
CA PRO A 44 16.71 -1.17 15.93
C PRO A 44 17.71 -1.29 14.77
N THR A 45 18.25 -2.49 14.59
CA THR A 45 19.12 -2.78 13.45
C THR A 45 18.22 -2.79 12.22
N ALA A 46 18.45 -1.87 11.29
CA ALA A 46 17.75 -1.85 10.01
C ALA A 46 17.98 -3.19 9.31
N THR A 47 16.94 -4.02 9.24
CA THR A 47 16.98 -5.29 8.54
C THR A 47 16.52 -5.02 7.11
N THR A 48 17.37 -5.31 6.13
CA THR A 48 16.99 -5.23 4.71
C THR A 48 15.76 -6.11 4.48
N PRO A 49 14.67 -5.60 3.87
CA PRO A 49 13.48 -6.38 3.57
C PRO A 49 13.84 -7.63 2.76
N PRO A 50 13.20 -8.78 3.01
CA PRO A 50 13.45 -9.98 2.22
C PRO A 50 13.06 -9.74 0.75
N ILE A 51 13.98 -10.07 -0.15
CA ILE A 51 13.73 -10.06 -1.60
C ILE A 51 13.05 -11.38 -1.99
N ALA A 52 11.95 -11.30 -2.72
CA ALA A 52 11.25 -12.47 -3.26
C ALA A 52 12.19 -13.27 -4.17
N ARG A 53 12.26 -14.59 -3.93
CA ARG A 53 13.12 -15.50 -4.70
C ARG A 53 12.25 -16.33 -5.65
N ALA A 54 12.80 -16.65 -6.81
CA ALA A 54 12.17 -17.63 -7.70
C ALA A 54 12.00 -18.97 -6.98
N LEU A 55 10.89 -19.63 -7.27
CA LEU A 55 10.55 -20.95 -6.74
C LEU A 55 11.09 -22.07 -7.66
N PRO A 56 11.20 -23.32 -7.18
CA PRO A 56 11.63 -24.44 -8.04
C PRO A 56 10.56 -24.82 -9.07
N ASP A 57 9.28 -24.69 -8.71
CA ASP A 57 8.16 -25.07 -9.57
C ASP A 57 7.71 -23.89 -10.43
N THR A 58 7.60 -24.13 -11.73
CA THR A 58 7.15 -23.13 -12.71
C THR A 58 6.03 -23.72 -13.55
N VAL A 59 4.93 -22.99 -13.60
CA VAL A 59 3.82 -23.25 -14.53
C VAL A 59 3.93 -22.27 -15.68
N ASP A 60 3.91 -22.78 -16.90
CA ASP A 60 3.83 -21.95 -18.11
C ASP A 60 2.36 -21.64 -18.40
N ALA A 61 2.04 -20.35 -18.50
CA ALA A 61 0.70 -19.90 -18.86
C ALA A 61 0.54 -19.62 -20.36
N GLY A 62 1.65 -19.51 -21.10
CA GLY A 62 1.67 -19.14 -22.51
C GLY A 62 1.76 -17.63 -22.76
N THR A 63 1.17 -17.19 -23.87
CA THR A 63 1.31 -15.82 -24.39
C THR A 63 0.14 -14.93 -24.00
N VAL A 64 0.43 -13.70 -23.60
CA VAL A 64 -0.52 -12.61 -23.38
C VAL A 64 -0.31 -11.56 -24.46
N SER A 65 -1.38 -11.21 -25.17
CA SER A 65 -1.37 -10.14 -26.18
C SER A 65 -2.71 -9.40 -26.16
N SER A 66 -2.87 -8.36 -26.95
CA SER A 66 -4.17 -7.67 -27.02
C SER A 66 -5.25 -8.61 -27.55
N GLY A 67 -6.31 -8.78 -26.77
CA GLY A 67 -7.41 -9.70 -27.03
C GLY A 67 -7.09 -11.17 -26.71
N VAL A 68 -5.90 -11.47 -26.17
CA VAL A 68 -5.47 -12.84 -25.84
C VAL A 68 -5.00 -12.91 -24.39
N SER A 69 -5.72 -13.71 -23.59
CA SER A 69 -5.35 -14.02 -22.21
C SER A 69 -4.60 -15.35 -22.10
N ALA A 70 -3.73 -15.44 -21.10
CA ALA A 70 -3.06 -16.66 -20.69
C ALA A 70 -3.61 -17.14 -19.34
N THR A 71 -3.65 -18.45 -19.08
CA THR A 71 -4.15 -18.99 -17.81
C THR A 71 -3.19 -20.05 -17.28
N ALA A 72 -2.95 -20.01 -15.97
CA ALA A 72 -2.21 -21.03 -15.24
C ALA A 72 -3.01 -21.50 -14.03
N SER A 73 -2.76 -22.73 -13.58
CA SER A 73 -3.33 -23.25 -12.34
C SER A 73 -2.31 -24.15 -11.65
N ALA A 74 -2.27 -24.11 -10.33
CA ALA A 74 -1.42 -24.98 -9.53
C ALA A 74 -2.03 -25.22 -8.14
N THR A 75 -1.26 -25.87 -7.27
CA THR A 75 -1.57 -25.99 -5.84
C THR A 75 -0.32 -25.64 -5.04
N GLY A 76 -0.48 -24.74 -4.07
CA GLY A 76 0.66 -24.22 -3.31
C GLY A 76 1.40 -23.08 -4.04
N PRO A 77 2.55 -22.63 -3.50
CA PRO A 77 3.35 -21.59 -4.12
C PRO A 77 3.97 -22.04 -5.45
N SER A 78 3.89 -21.24 -6.50
CA SER A 78 4.58 -21.54 -7.78
C SER A 78 4.96 -20.27 -8.54
N ASN A 79 6.00 -20.38 -9.38
CA ASN A 79 6.21 -19.39 -10.43
C ASN A 79 5.17 -19.59 -11.54
N VAL A 80 4.76 -18.49 -12.16
CA VAL A 80 3.99 -18.48 -13.40
C VAL A 80 4.79 -17.71 -14.43
N ALA A 81 5.25 -18.43 -15.45
CA ALA A 81 5.93 -17.86 -16.60
C ALA A 81 4.90 -17.55 -17.70
N PHE A 82 5.08 -16.40 -18.36
CA PHE A 82 4.29 -16.04 -19.54
C PHE A 82 5.08 -15.10 -20.44
N HIS A 83 4.70 -15.05 -21.71
CA HIS A 83 5.30 -14.17 -22.70
C HIS A 83 4.33 -13.04 -23.05
N THR A 84 4.77 -11.78 -23.00
CA THR A 84 3.96 -10.62 -23.41
C THR A 84 4.30 -10.18 -24.82
N GLU A 85 3.30 -10.18 -25.71
CA GLU A 85 3.40 -9.60 -27.05
C GLU A 85 2.77 -8.21 -27.10
N GLY A 86 3.55 -7.20 -26.72
CA GLY A 86 3.15 -5.79 -26.75
C GLY A 86 3.68 -4.99 -25.58
N ALA A 87 3.45 -3.68 -25.60
CA ALA A 87 3.83 -2.77 -24.53
C ALA A 87 2.58 -2.37 -23.72
N PHE A 88 2.25 -3.17 -22.71
CA PHE A 88 1.10 -2.94 -21.82
C PHE A 88 1.35 -3.52 -20.43
N ALA A 89 0.63 -3.01 -19.43
CA ALA A 89 0.61 -3.66 -18.12
C ALA A 89 -0.27 -4.91 -18.15
N VAL A 90 0.07 -5.89 -17.32
CA VAL A 90 -0.70 -7.14 -17.21
C VAL A 90 -1.54 -7.14 -15.94
N VAL A 91 -2.82 -7.46 -16.10
CA VAL A 91 -3.74 -7.71 -14.98
C VAL A 91 -3.77 -9.21 -14.72
N ILE A 92 -3.54 -9.60 -13.46
CA ILE A 92 -3.67 -10.97 -12.99
C ILE A 92 -4.98 -11.09 -12.23
N GLU A 93 -5.93 -11.83 -12.77
CA GLU A 93 -7.13 -12.26 -12.07
C GLU A 93 -6.81 -13.58 -11.36
N LEU A 94 -6.87 -13.58 -10.03
CA LEU A 94 -6.61 -14.75 -9.20
C LEU A 94 -7.90 -15.29 -8.62
N ASP A 95 -8.22 -16.55 -8.94
CA ASP A 95 -9.20 -17.35 -8.21
C ASP A 95 -8.45 -18.22 -7.19
N CYS A 96 -8.54 -17.81 -5.92
CA CYS A 96 -8.03 -18.52 -4.76
C CYS A 96 -9.19 -18.88 -3.82
N SER A 97 -10.38 -19.16 -4.36
CA SER A 97 -11.59 -19.45 -3.57
C SER A 97 -11.49 -20.74 -2.74
N ALA A 98 -10.57 -21.63 -3.10
CA ALA A 98 -10.26 -22.86 -2.38
C ALA A 98 -8.91 -22.80 -1.60
N CYS A 99 -8.30 -21.62 -1.53
CA CYS A 99 -7.10 -21.38 -0.75
C CYS A 99 -7.42 -21.05 0.72
N THR A 100 -6.38 -21.05 1.54
CA THR A 100 -6.41 -20.64 2.95
C THR A 100 -5.28 -19.65 3.23
N GLY A 101 -5.36 -18.92 4.34
CA GLY A 101 -4.33 -17.96 4.75
C GLY A 101 -4.28 -16.73 3.84
N THR A 102 -3.07 -16.25 3.53
CA THR A 102 -2.85 -15.09 2.66
C THR A 102 -2.38 -15.56 1.29
N ALA A 103 -3.03 -15.12 0.22
CA ALA A 103 -2.50 -15.23 -1.13
C ALA A 103 -1.68 -13.97 -1.46
N THR A 104 -0.50 -14.16 -2.03
CA THR A 104 0.40 -13.08 -2.45
C THR A 104 0.72 -13.23 -3.93
N VAL A 105 0.60 -12.14 -4.67
CA VAL A 105 1.09 -12.04 -6.05
C VAL A 105 2.32 -11.15 -6.04
N THR A 106 3.46 -11.69 -6.48
CA THR A 106 4.75 -10.97 -6.52
C THR A 106 5.55 -11.38 -7.76
N ALA A 107 6.81 -10.98 -7.86
CA ALA A 107 7.76 -11.45 -8.87
C ALA A 107 9.14 -11.66 -8.24
N PRO A 108 9.99 -12.54 -8.82
CA PRO A 108 11.37 -12.68 -8.40
C PRO A 108 12.10 -11.32 -8.38
N GLY A 109 12.94 -11.09 -7.37
CA GLY A 109 13.73 -9.87 -7.23
C GLY A 109 13.00 -8.68 -6.60
N ARG A 110 11.68 -8.76 -6.37
CA ARG A 110 10.94 -7.66 -5.73
C ARG A 110 11.06 -7.66 -4.21
N MET A 111 11.19 -6.46 -3.63
CA MET A 111 11.18 -6.23 -2.17
C MET A 111 9.76 -6.12 -1.60
N SER A 112 8.79 -5.76 -2.45
CA SER A 112 7.37 -5.65 -2.10
C SER A 112 6.55 -6.46 -3.08
N PRO A 113 5.43 -7.07 -2.67
CA PRO A 113 4.53 -7.79 -3.57
C PRO A 113 3.79 -6.82 -4.50
N PHE A 114 3.11 -7.35 -5.52
CA PHE A 114 2.16 -6.57 -6.32
C PHE A 114 0.88 -6.37 -5.52
N GLY A 115 0.49 -7.42 -4.78
CA GLY A 115 -0.61 -7.38 -3.83
C GLY A 115 -0.66 -8.60 -2.93
N ARG A 116 -1.44 -8.49 -1.85
CA ARG A 116 -1.71 -9.57 -0.89
C ARG A 116 -3.14 -9.53 -0.43
N ALA A 117 -3.84 -10.66 -0.39
CA ALA A 117 -5.18 -10.69 0.15
C ALA A 117 -5.44 -11.97 0.93
N THR A 118 -6.31 -11.88 1.92
CA THR A 118 -6.78 -13.02 2.70
C THR A 118 -7.66 -13.91 1.83
N ALA A 119 -7.32 -15.20 1.79
CA ALA A 119 -8.10 -16.24 1.15
C ALA A 119 -9.19 -16.76 2.10
N PRO A 120 -10.32 -17.27 1.58
CA PRO A 120 -10.65 -17.46 0.16
C PRO A 120 -10.93 -16.15 -0.57
N LEU A 121 -10.44 -15.99 -1.81
CA LEU A 121 -10.68 -14.78 -2.59
C LEU A 121 -10.84 -15.02 -4.09
N LYS A 122 -11.52 -14.08 -4.73
CA LYS A 122 -11.41 -13.81 -6.17
C LYS A 122 -11.10 -12.33 -6.31
N GLY A 123 -9.98 -12.00 -6.93
CA GLY A 123 -9.51 -10.63 -7.00
C GLY A 123 -8.55 -10.44 -8.14
N SER A 124 -8.16 -9.20 -8.40
CA SER A 124 -7.26 -8.88 -9.49
C SER A 124 -6.14 -7.95 -9.05
N PHE A 125 -4.96 -8.15 -9.63
CA PHE A 125 -3.74 -7.45 -9.29
C PHE A 125 -3.13 -6.85 -10.55
N LEU A 126 -2.75 -5.57 -10.49
CA LEU A 126 -2.03 -4.93 -11.58
C LEU A 126 -0.54 -5.22 -11.43
N THR A 127 0.02 -5.93 -12.40
CA THR A 127 1.47 -6.13 -12.49
C THR A 127 2.12 -5.03 -13.32
N ALA A 128 3.45 -5.05 -13.31
CA ALA A 128 4.36 -4.07 -13.88
C ALA A 128 3.79 -3.21 -15.05
N VAL A 129 3.81 -1.90 -14.85
CA VAL A 129 3.32 -0.85 -15.77
C VAL A 129 4.49 -0.24 -16.57
N MET A 130 5.67 -0.88 -16.52
CA MET A 130 6.89 -0.28 -17.05
C MET A 130 7.06 -0.65 -18.53
N ARG A 131 7.37 0.36 -19.36
CA ARG A 131 7.49 0.21 -20.81
C ARG A 131 8.69 -0.64 -21.26
N ASP A 132 9.62 -0.94 -20.35
CA ASP A 132 10.91 -1.59 -20.65
C ASP A 132 11.03 -3.01 -20.08
N ASP A 133 9.93 -3.60 -19.62
CA ASP A 133 9.95 -4.97 -19.14
C ASP A 133 10.22 -5.95 -20.29
N ALA A 134 11.05 -6.98 -20.02
CA ALA A 134 11.37 -7.99 -21.02
C ALA A 134 10.09 -8.75 -21.44
N PRO A 135 9.95 -9.21 -22.69
CA PRO A 135 8.75 -9.96 -23.11
C PRO A 135 8.50 -11.21 -22.27
N ASP A 136 9.56 -11.90 -21.85
CA ASP A 136 9.44 -13.05 -20.94
C ASP A 136 9.30 -12.56 -19.50
N GLN A 137 8.14 -12.85 -18.91
CA GLN A 137 7.77 -12.42 -17.58
C GLN A 137 7.64 -13.62 -16.64
N THR A 138 7.89 -13.38 -15.35
CA THR A 138 7.65 -14.38 -14.31
C THR A 138 7.08 -13.71 -13.08
N VAL A 139 5.92 -14.20 -12.65
CA VAL A 139 5.30 -13.84 -11.37
C VAL A 139 5.32 -15.03 -10.43
N ILE A 140 5.17 -14.77 -9.14
CA ILE A 140 5.03 -15.78 -8.11
C ILE A 140 3.62 -15.65 -7.55
N VAL A 141 2.86 -16.74 -7.60
CA VAL A 141 1.63 -16.90 -6.83
C VAL A 141 1.99 -17.71 -5.60
N ASP A 142 2.03 -17.05 -4.45
CA ASP A 142 2.27 -17.67 -3.15
C ASP A 142 0.93 -17.81 -2.42
N ALA A 143 0.38 -19.02 -2.41
CA ALA A 143 -0.93 -19.32 -1.85
C ALA A 143 -0.96 -20.73 -1.24
N GLN A 144 -1.79 -20.94 -0.21
CA GLN A 144 -1.97 -22.25 0.43
C GLN A 144 -3.27 -22.90 -0.04
N GLY A 145 -3.17 -23.72 -1.10
CA GLY A 145 -4.30 -24.43 -1.70
C GLY A 145 -4.27 -24.36 -3.23
N PRO A 146 -5.30 -24.92 -3.89
CA PRO A 146 -5.43 -24.83 -5.34
C PRO A 146 -5.86 -23.43 -5.77
N TRP A 147 -5.28 -22.94 -6.86
CA TRP A 147 -5.58 -21.64 -7.44
C TRP A 147 -5.56 -21.68 -8.97
N SER A 148 -6.24 -20.71 -9.58
CA SER A 148 -6.15 -20.41 -11.02
C SER A 148 -5.89 -18.93 -11.21
N ALA A 149 -4.99 -18.58 -12.12
CA ALA A 149 -4.63 -17.21 -12.46
C ALA A 149 -4.81 -16.97 -13.95
N THR A 150 -5.48 -15.89 -14.32
CA THR A 150 -5.62 -15.42 -15.70
C THR A 150 -4.88 -14.11 -15.87
N MET A 151 -3.94 -14.09 -16.81
CA MET A 151 -3.17 -12.92 -17.20
C MET A 151 -3.79 -12.33 -18.47
N ARG A 152 -4.04 -11.02 -18.46
CA ARG A 152 -4.56 -10.28 -19.62
C ARG A 152 -3.92 -8.91 -19.73
N SER A 153 -3.92 -8.34 -20.93
CA SER A 153 -3.58 -6.92 -21.09
C SER A 153 -4.56 -6.06 -20.30
N TRP A 154 -4.06 -5.03 -19.64
CA TRP A 154 -4.90 -4.01 -19.02
C TRP A 154 -5.79 -3.25 -20.03
N ASN A 155 -5.50 -3.34 -21.34
CA ASN A 155 -6.29 -2.72 -22.41
C ASN A 155 -7.55 -3.54 -22.70
N ASP A 156 -7.57 -4.81 -22.27
CA ASP A 156 -8.68 -5.74 -22.52
C ASP A 156 -9.59 -5.88 -21.29
N ILE A 157 -9.37 -5.11 -20.22
CA ILE A 157 -10.26 -5.11 -19.07
C ILE A 157 -11.56 -4.37 -19.42
N PRO A 158 -12.73 -4.91 -19.05
CA PRO A 158 -14.00 -4.21 -19.26
C PRO A 158 -14.00 -2.87 -18.53
N SER A 159 -14.42 -1.82 -19.24
CA SER A 159 -14.65 -0.53 -18.62
C SER A 159 -15.91 -0.54 -17.76
N VAL A 160 -15.89 0.20 -16.67
CA VAL A 160 -17.02 0.43 -15.78
C VAL A 160 -17.26 1.93 -15.63
N SER A 161 -18.51 2.31 -15.35
CA SER A 161 -18.90 3.69 -15.14
C SER A 161 -19.79 3.87 -13.91
N GLY A 162 -19.76 5.05 -13.31
CA GLY A 162 -20.47 5.36 -12.07
C GLY A 162 -19.94 4.59 -10.86
N ALA A 163 -20.71 4.57 -9.78
CA ALA A 163 -20.30 3.96 -8.51
C ALA A 163 -20.03 2.45 -8.63
N GLN A 164 -18.85 2.03 -8.20
CA GLN A 164 -18.41 0.65 -8.11
C GLN A 164 -18.15 0.29 -6.66
N SER A 165 -18.50 -0.93 -6.24
CA SER A 165 -18.22 -1.41 -4.89
C SER A 165 -17.66 -2.82 -4.92
N GLY A 166 -16.87 -3.16 -3.91
CA GLY A 166 -16.27 -4.48 -3.82
C GLY A 166 -15.66 -4.78 -2.46
N THR A 167 -15.00 -5.93 -2.38
CA THR A 167 -14.23 -6.38 -1.23
C THR A 167 -12.93 -6.99 -1.73
N GLY A 168 -11.83 -6.70 -1.06
CA GLY A 168 -10.53 -7.21 -1.47
C GLY A 168 -9.91 -6.44 -2.65
N PRO A 169 -8.82 -6.98 -3.24
CA PRO A 169 -8.09 -6.33 -4.31
C PRO A 169 -8.83 -6.39 -5.65
N ALA A 170 -8.78 -5.29 -6.39
CA ALA A 170 -9.45 -5.15 -7.68
C ALA A 170 -8.67 -4.23 -8.63
N VAL A 171 -8.87 -4.42 -9.93
CA VAL A 171 -8.38 -3.55 -11.00
C VAL A 171 -9.58 -3.16 -11.84
N LEU A 172 -9.87 -1.87 -11.91
CA LEU A 172 -11.02 -1.31 -12.60
C LEU A 172 -10.52 -0.39 -13.71
N PHE A 173 -11.17 -0.40 -14.87
CA PHE A 173 -11.05 0.67 -15.83
C PHE A 173 -12.24 1.61 -15.72
N LEU A 174 -12.03 2.78 -15.11
CA LEU A 174 -13.06 3.80 -14.95
C LEU A 174 -13.13 4.61 -16.24
N SER A 175 -14.28 4.58 -16.93
CA SER A 175 -14.46 5.25 -18.23
C SER A 175 -15.04 6.66 -18.15
N ASP A 176 -15.52 7.09 -16.98
CA ASP A 176 -16.07 8.43 -16.80
C ASP A 176 -14.98 9.49 -17.05
N ASP A 177 -15.34 10.57 -17.75
CA ASP A 177 -14.46 11.71 -18.03
C ASP A 177 -14.73 12.80 -16.99
N VAL A 178 -14.09 12.66 -15.83
CA VAL A 178 -14.29 13.51 -14.65
C VAL A 178 -12.97 13.71 -13.89
N PRO A 179 -12.78 14.86 -13.20
CA PRO A 179 -11.51 15.21 -12.59
C PRO A 179 -11.29 14.60 -11.18
N HIS A 180 -12.26 13.87 -10.64
CA HIS A 180 -12.19 13.35 -9.29
C HIS A 180 -12.77 11.95 -9.14
N VAL A 181 -12.33 11.29 -8.07
CA VAL A 181 -12.95 10.06 -7.58
C VAL A 181 -13.21 10.18 -6.08
N SER A 182 -14.43 9.82 -5.66
CA SER A 182 -14.75 9.64 -4.25
C SER A 182 -14.55 8.18 -3.86
N VAL A 183 -13.89 7.94 -2.74
CA VAL A 183 -13.63 6.60 -2.21
C VAL A 183 -14.13 6.52 -0.78
N ASP A 184 -14.94 5.49 -0.52
CA ASP A 184 -15.36 5.06 0.80
C ASP A 184 -14.68 3.71 1.09
N PHE A 185 -13.99 3.60 2.21
CA PHE A 185 -13.27 2.41 2.63
C PHE A 185 -13.61 2.05 4.07
N THR A 186 -13.87 0.76 4.30
CA THR A 186 -13.97 0.15 5.62
C THR A 186 -12.99 -1.02 5.73
N PRO A 187 -12.02 -0.98 6.68
CA PRO A 187 -11.07 -2.06 6.92
C PRO A 187 -11.75 -3.38 7.29
N ALA A 188 -11.20 -4.50 6.85
CA ALA A 188 -11.64 -5.83 7.29
C ALA A 188 -11.32 -6.11 8.77
N ASP A 189 -10.18 -5.59 9.23
CA ASP A 189 -9.68 -5.69 10.60
C ASP A 189 -8.73 -4.52 10.91
N ALA A 190 -8.13 -4.50 12.10
CA ALA A 190 -7.27 -3.40 12.55
C ALA A 190 -5.90 -3.33 11.85
N ASP A 191 -5.48 -4.41 11.18
CA ASP A 191 -4.21 -4.49 10.46
C ASP A 191 -4.40 -4.27 8.93
N ASP A 192 -5.64 -4.14 8.48
CA ASP A 192 -5.97 -3.89 7.09
C ASP A 192 -5.69 -2.43 6.68
N SER A 193 -5.47 -2.24 5.38
CA SER A 193 -5.23 -0.93 4.81
C SER A 193 -5.77 -0.87 3.40
N PHE A 194 -6.10 0.34 2.96
CA PHE A 194 -6.44 0.63 1.59
C PHE A 194 -5.25 1.28 0.88
N SER A 195 -4.93 0.80 -0.31
CA SER A 195 -4.06 1.48 -1.26
C SER A 195 -4.72 1.52 -2.64
N GLY A 196 -4.99 2.73 -3.12
CA GLY A 196 -5.45 3.01 -4.48
C GLY A 196 -4.29 3.55 -5.32
N ARG A 197 -4.14 3.01 -6.53
CA ARG A 197 -3.21 3.50 -7.56
C ARG A 197 -3.99 3.72 -8.85
N VAL A 198 -4.08 4.96 -9.31
CA VAL A 198 -4.83 5.32 -10.52
C VAL A 198 -3.86 5.74 -11.61
N PHE A 199 -3.93 5.04 -12.74
CA PHE A 199 -3.18 5.28 -13.97
C PHE A 199 -4.10 5.97 -14.94
N THR A 200 -3.82 7.23 -15.23
CA THR A 200 -4.68 8.09 -16.03
C THR A 200 -4.01 8.40 -17.37
N THR A 201 -4.70 9.15 -18.23
CA THR A 201 -4.08 9.79 -19.40
C THR A 201 -3.02 10.82 -19.02
N SER A 202 -3.04 11.33 -17.78
CA SER A 202 -1.95 12.15 -17.26
C SER A 202 -0.76 11.25 -16.93
N ASP A 203 0.45 11.62 -17.36
CA ASP A 203 1.67 10.80 -17.22
C ASP A 203 2.11 10.56 -15.75
N GLN A 204 1.32 10.98 -14.75
CA GLN A 204 1.61 10.75 -13.33
C GLN A 204 0.52 9.92 -12.64
N PRO A 205 0.82 8.67 -12.26
CA PRO A 205 -0.13 7.87 -11.50
C PRO A 205 -0.38 8.50 -10.13
N LYS A 206 -1.65 8.52 -9.72
CA LYS A 206 -2.05 8.99 -8.38
C LYS A 206 -2.06 7.81 -7.43
N ILE A 207 -1.49 8.01 -6.24
CA ILE A 207 -1.44 7.00 -5.18
C ILE A 207 -2.02 7.62 -3.92
N PHE A 208 -2.97 6.93 -3.31
CA PHE A 208 -3.61 7.34 -2.07
C PHE A 208 -4.01 6.11 -1.25
N GLY A 209 -4.30 6.30 0.03
CA GLY A 209 -4.63 5.21 0.91
C GLY A 209 -4.58 5.59 2.38
N ASN A 210 -5.16 4.75 3.22
CA ASN A 210 -5.19 4.92 4.66
C ASN A 210 -5.31 3.53 5.33
N THR A 211 -4.91 3.45 6.60
CA THR A 211 -5.12 2.27 7.46
C THR A 211 -6.48 2.34 8.16
N GLU A 212 -7.02 3.54 8.37
CA GLU A 212 -8.33 3.74 8.99
C GLU A 212 -9.44 3.80 7.94
N ALA A 213 -10.69 3.60 8.38
CA ALA A 213 -11.86 3.84 7.53
C ALA A 213 -11.92 5.33 7.13
N PHE A 214 -12.27 5.60 5.88
CA PHE A 214 -12.38 6.97 5.37
C PHE A 214 -13.44 7.07 4.26
N ALA A 215 -13.92 8.29 4.06
CA ALA A 215 -14.74 8.69 2.92
C ALA A 215 -14.20 10.03 2.40
N GLU A 216 -13.44 9.99 1.30
CA GLU A 216 -12.68 11.14 0.79
C GLU A 216 -12.78 11.26 -0.72
N GLN A 217 -12.45 12.45 -1.25
CA GLN A 217 -12.37 12.73 -2.67
C GLN A 217 -10.91 13.01 -3.05
N PHE A 218 -10.48 12.44 -4.18
CA PHE A 218 -9.13 12.59 -4.70
C PHE A 218 -9.16 13.18 -6.11
N ASP A 219 -8.19 14.04 -6.39
CA ASP A 219 -7.95 14.61 -7.73
C ASP A 219 -7.29 13.57 -8.63
N VAL A 220 -8.06 13.05 -9.59
CA VAL A 220 -7.65 12.03 -10.56
C VAL A 220 -8.35 12.32 -11.88
N ASP A 221 -7.56 12.56 -12.91
CA ASP A 221 -8.03 12.84 -14.26
C ASP A 221 -8.49 11.55 -14.94
N LEU A 222 -9.77 11.19 -14.80
CA LEU A 222 -10.35 10.03 -15.46
C LEU A 222 -10.68 10.36 -16.92
N PRO A 223 -10.66 9.39 -17.86
CA PRO A 223 -10.65 7.94 -17.66
C PRO A 223 -9.29 7.36 -17.26
N GLY A 224 -9.31 6.22 -16.56
CA GLY A 224 -8.08 5.58 -16.09
C GLY A 224 -8.26 4.22 -15.44
N VAL A 225 -7.15 3.49 -15.31
CA VAL A 225 -7.10 2.20 -14.63
C VAL A 225 -6.79 2.41 -13.15
N MET A 226 -7.67 1.97 -12.27
CA MET A 226 -7.50 2.01 -10.82
C MET A 226 -7.19 0.60 -10.28
N ALA A 227 -6.04 0.43 -9.65
CA ALA A 227 -5.68 -0.75 -8.88
C ALA A 227 -5.92 -0.48 -7.39
N ILE A 228 -6.74 -1.33 -6.77
CA ILE A 228 -7.14 -1.29 -5.36
C ILE A 228 -6.49 -2.47 -4.65
N GLN A 229 -5.87 -2.19 -3.52
CA GLN A 229 -5.25 -3.19 -2.66
C GLN A 229 -5.76 -3.02 -1.23
N THR A 230 -6.54 -4.00 -0.76
CA THR A 230 -7.09 -4.06 0.59
C THR A 230 -7.67 -5.46 0.84
N ASN A 231 -7.97 -5.81 2.08
CA ASN A 231 -8.88 -6.92 2.41
C ASN A 231 -10.31 -6.45 2.70
N GLY A 232 -10.48 -5.17 3.00
CA GLY A 232 -11.75 -4.56 3.40
C GLY A 232 -12.70 -4.29 2.25
N THR A 233 -13.79 -3.60 2.60
CA THR A 233 -14.84 -3.22 1.65
C THR A 233 -14.61 -1.80 1.16
N TRP A 234 -14.92 -1.54 -0.09
CA TRP A 234 -14.74 -0.23 -0.69
C TRP A 234 -15.89 0.13 -1.64
N THR A 235 -16.09 1.43 -1.81
CA THR A 235 -16.86 2.02 -2.90
C THR A 235 -16.03 3.11 -3.57
N VAL A 236 -16.02 3.13 -4.89
CA VAL A 236 -15.31 4.09 -5.73
C VAL A 236 -16.34 4.73 -6.66
N THR A 237 -16.48 6.05 -6.62
CA THR A 237 -17.46 6.80 -7.41
C THR A 237 -16.76 7.92 -8.17
N PRO A 238 -16.70 7.85 -9.51
CA PRO A 238 -16.29 8.99 -10.33
C PRO A 238 -17.22 10.18 -10.10
N VAL A 239 -16.66 11.37 -9.84
CA VAL A 239 -17.44 12.58 -9.54
C VAL A 239 -16.89 13.80 -10.30
N PRO A 240 -17.77 14.72 -10.76
CA PRO A 240 -17.37 15.95 -11.44
C PRO A 240 -16.52 16.89 -10.59
#